data_AF-A0A7K9SKI9-F1
#
_entry.id   AF-A0A7K9SKI9-F1
#
_cell.length_a   1.000
_cell.length_b   1.000
_cell.length_c   1.000
_cell.angle_alpha   90.00
_cell.angle_beta   90.00
_cell.angle_gamma   90.00
#
_symmetry.space_group_name_H-M   'P 1'
#
loop_
_entity.id
_entity.type
_entity.pdbx_description
1 polymer ?
#
loop_
_entity_poly.entity_id
_entity_poly.type
_entity_poly.pdbx_seq_one_letter_code
_entity_poly.pdbx_strand_id
1 'polypeptide(L)'
;SSSQLSSVPLQMLFYVHGVYDIFYFLATLAMILYKSQVFSYPDGFLAPDLTLLCILAILEALRLHLGSKGNLTEEEAPLGISLVMTVGSVLLAMYFLVWQTYVLKADVILNALLLALLGLEAMLKLMAIAAFV
;
A
#
# COMPACT_ATOMS: atom_id res chain seq x y z
N SER A 1 -22.05 29.66 1.12
CA SER A 1 -20.65 29.30 0.85
C SER A 1 -20.46 27.91 1.43
N SER A 2 -20.53 26.86 0.61
CA SER A 2 -20.24 25.49 1.06
C SER A 2 -18.73 25.41 1.27
N SER A 3 -18.30 25.33 2.52
CA SER A 3 -16.91 25.04 2.86
C SER A 3 -16.53 23.71 2.23
N GLN A 4 -15.53 23.69 1.33
CA GLN A 4 -14.96 22.42 0.88
C GLN A 4 -14.25 21.77 2.07
N LEU A 5 -14.68 20.57 2.43
CA LEU A 5 -14.18 19.76 3.54
C LEU A 5 -13.06 18.81 3.09
N SER A 6 -12.83 18.67 1.78
CA SER A 6 -11.77 17.82 1.23
C SER A 6 -10.39 18.11 1.86
N SER A 7 -9.68 17.05 2.26
CA SER A 7 -8.39 17.18 2.93
C SER A 7 -7.24 17.25 1.91
N VAL A 8 -6.65 18.44 1.76
CA VAL A 8 -5.48 18.67 0.90
C VAL A 8 -4.26 17.85 1.35
N PRO A 9 -3.93 17.75 2.65
CA PRO A 9 -2.82 16.91 3.11
C PRO A 9 -3.00 15.42 2.76
N LEU A 10 -4.22 14.90 2.87
CA LEU A 10 -4.54 13.53 2.51
C LEU A 10 -4.35 13.28 1.01
N GLN A 11 -4.77 14.23 0.17
CA GLN A 11 -4.61 14.14 -1.29
C GLN A 11 -3.14 14.14 -1.70
N MET A 12 -2.32 15.00 -1.08
CA MET A 12 -0.87 15.03 -1.32
C MET A 12 -0.22 13.71 -0.88
N LEU A 13 -0.64 13.14 0.25
CA LEU A 13 -0.13 11.87 0.73
C LEU A 13 -0.45 10.72 -0.23
N PHE A 14 -1.67 10.65 -0.78
CA PHE A 14 -2.01 9.65 -1.81
C PHE A 14 -1.12 9.74 -3.04
N TYR A 15 -0.74 10.95 -3.46
CA TYR A 15 0.16 11.13 -4.60
C TYR A 15 1.57 10.62 -4.31
N VAL A 16 2.13 11.00 -3.16
CA VAL A 16 3.45 10.53 -2.71
C VAL A 16 3.46 9.01 -2.56
N HIS A 17 2.39 8.45 -1.99
CA HIS A 17 2.25 7.01 -1.84
C HIS A 17 2.13 6.29 -3.19
N GLY A 18 1.40 6.83 -4.16
CA GLY A 18 1.34 6.26 -5.51
C GLY A 18 2.72 6.19 -6.18
N VAL A 19 3.54 7.22 -6.03
CA VAL A 19 4.93 7.20 -6.53
C VAL A 19 5.78 6.18 -5.77
N TYR A 20 5.61 6.12 -4.45
CA TYR A 20 6.31 5.15 -3.61
C TYR A 20 5.95 3.70 -3.97
N ASP A 21 4.67 3.41 -4.27
CA ASP A 21 4.19 2.07 -4.61
C ASP A 21 4.81 1.56 -5.92
N ILE A 22 4.95 2.42 -6.93
CA ILE A 22 5.65 2.07 -8.18
C ILE A 22 7.11 1.69 -7.88
N PHE A 23 7.79 2.50 -7.07
CA PHE A 23 9.17 2.21 -6.67
C PHE A 23 9.27 0.91 -5.85
N TYR A 24 8.36 0.72 -4.89
CA TYR A 24 8.26 -0.46 -4.04
C TYR A 24 8.08 -1.73 -4.88
N PHE A 25 7.15 -1.72 -5.84
CA PHE A 25 6.91 -2.84 -6.74
C PHE A 25 8.16 -3.20 -7.55
N LEU A 26 8.79 -2.21 -8.19
CA LEU A 26 9.99 -2.44 -9.00
C LEU A 26 11.17 -2.95 -8.16
N ALA A 27 11.40 -2.35 -6.98
CA ALA A 27 12.46 -2.77 -6.08
C ALA A 27 12.23 -4.19 -5.56
N THR A 28 11.01 -4.51 -5.13
CA THR A 28 10.66 -5.85 -4.61
C THR A 28 10.75 -6.91 -5.71
N LEU A 29 10.27 -6.60 -6.92
CA LEU A 29 10.42 -7.47 -8.08
C LEU A 29 11.90 -7.75 -8.37
N ALA A 30 12.74 -6.71 -8.43
CA ALA A 30 14.17 -6.85 -8.67
C ALA A 30 14.85 -7.71 -7.59
N MET A 31 14.47 -7.52 -6.32
CA MET A 31 14.98 -8.33 -5.22
C MET A 31 14.54 -9.80 -5.30
N ILE A 32 13.28 -10.09 -5.68
CA ILE A 32 12.80 -11.46 -5.88
C ILE A 32 13.57 -12.15 -7.01
N LEU A 33 13.78 -11.45 -8.14
CA LEU A 33 14.58 -11.95 -9.26
C LEU A 33 16.04 -12.18 -8.86
N TYR A 34 16.63 -11.25 -8.11
CA TYR A 34 17.99 -11.42 -7.58
C TYR A 34 18.10 -12.65 -6.68
N LYS A 35 17.14 -12.81 -5.75
CA LYS A 35 17.09 -13.97 -4.85
C LYS A 35 16.94 -15.29 -5.61
N SER A 36 16.15 -15.30 -6.69
CA SER A 36 15.94 -16.51 -7.49
C SER A 36 17.20 -16.97 -8.22
N GLN A 37 18.04 -16.04 -8.69
CA GLN A 37 19.30 -16.36 -9.36
C GLN A 37 20.41 -16.75 -8.38
N VAL A 38 20.52 -16.05 -7.24
CA VAL A 38 21.69 -16.18 -6.34
C VAL A 38 21.52 -17.28 -5.29
N PHE A 39 20.31 -17.47 -4.75
CA PHE A 39 20.09 -18.34 -3.58
C PHE A 39 19.39 -19.66 -3.90
N SER A 40 19.23 -20.01 -5.19
CA SER A 40 18.45 -21.16 -5.66
C SER A 40 17.11 -21.27 -4.91
N TYR A 41 16.16 -20.41 -5.29
CA TYR A 41 14.82 -20.43 -4.70
C TYR A 41 14.20 -21.83 -4.83
N PRO A 42 13.60 -22.40 -3.76
CA PRO A 42 12.89 -23.65 -3.90
C PRO A 42 11.72 -23.46 -4.88
N ASP A 43 11.61 -24.33 -5.88
CA ASP A 43 10.74 -24.17 -7.07
C ASP A 43 9.25 -23.90 -6.76
N GLY A 44 8.78 -24.22 -5.54
CA GLY A 44 7.41 -24.00 -5.11
C GLY A 44 7.06 -22.60 -4.57
N PHE A 45 8.04 -21.75 -4.24
CA PHE A 45 7.79 -20.49 -3.50
C PHE A 45 7.94 -19.22 -4.33
N LEU A 46 8.57 -19.28 -5.51
CA LEU A 46 8.77 -18.10 -6.35
C LEU A 46 7.46 -17.59 -6.97
N ALA A 47 6.63 -18.50 -7.48
CA ALA A 47 5.34 -18.19 -8.09
C ALA A 47 4.36 -17.51 -7.12
N PRO A 48 4.14 -18.01 -5.87
CA PRO A 48 3.26 -17.34 -4.92
C PRO A 48 3.79 -15.96 -4.50
N ASP A 49 5.12 -15.79 -4.30
CA ASP A 49 5.70 -14.50 -3.95
C ASP A 49 5.44 -13.44 -5.03
N LEU A 50 5.64 -13.80 -6.31
CA LEU A 50 5.34 -12.91 -7.44
C LEU A 50 3.84 -12.62 -7.57
N THR A 51 3.00 -13.63 -7.36
CA THR A 51 1.55 -13.49 -7.42
C THR A 51 1.05 -12.54 -6.33
N LEU A 52 1.54 -12.69 -5.10
CA LEU A 52 1.20 -11.81 -3.98
C LEU A 52 1.70 -10.38 -4.21
N LEU A 53 2.85 -10.19 -4.87
CA LEU A 53 3.35 -8.86 -5.22
C LEU A 53 2.41 -8.17 -6.23
N CYS A 54 1.94 -8.90 -7.24
CA CYS A 54 0.96 -8.38 -8.19
C CYS A 54 -0.38 -8.07 -7.52
N ILE A 55 -0.84 -8.94 -6.60
CA ILE A 55 -2.07 -8.69 -5.82
C ILE A 55 -1.92 -7.42 -4.97
N LEU A 56 -0.78 -7.24 -4.31
CA LEU A 56 -0.50 -6.04 -3.51
C LEU A 56 -0.55 -4.78 -4.39
N ALA A 57 0.09 -4.78 -5.56
CA ALA A 57 0.08 -3.62 -6.47
C ALA A 57 -1.33 -3.27 -6.96
N ILE A 58 -2.15 -4.27 -7.33
CA ILE A 58 -3.54 -4.04 -7.73
C ILE A 58 -4.36 -3.51 -6.56
N LEU A 59 -4.15 -4.07 -5.36
CA LEU A 59 -4.84 -3.65 -4.14
C LEU A 59 -4.51 -2.20 -3.78
N GLU A 60 -3.23 -1.83 -3.80
CA GLU A 60 -2.76 -0.46 -3.53
C GLU A 60 -3.31 0.54 -4.55
N ALA A 61 -3.28 0.20 -5.85
CA ALA A 61 -3.83 1.05 -6.90
C ALA A 61 -5.33 1.32 -6.69
N LEU A 62 -6.11 0.27 -6.40
CA LEU A 62 -7.55 0.40 -6.15
C LEU A 62 -7.82 1.17 -4.84
N ARG A 63 -7.07 0.90 -3.78
CA ARG A 63 -7.16 1.58 -2.49
C ARG A 63 -6.89 3.07 -2.61
N LEU A 64 -5.83 3.47 -3.32
CA LEU A 64 -5.48 4.87 -3.59
C LEU A 64 -6.50 5.54 -4.50
N HIS A 65 -6.99 4.85 -5.53
CA HIS A 65 -8.02 5.39 -6.42
C HIS A 65 -9.32 5.70 -5.67
N LEU A 66 -9.82 4.75 -4.87
CA LEU A 66 -11.03 4.94 -4.07
C LEU A 66 -10.83 5.99 -2.97
N GLY A 67 -9.65 6.02 -2.33
CA GLY A 67 -9.33 7.01 -1.30
C GLY A 67 -9.28 8.43 -1.85
N SER A 68 -8.59 8.63 -2.98
CA SER A 68 -8.53 9.90 -3.70
C SER A 68 -9.92 10.34 -4.16
N LYS A 69 -10.69 9.43 -4.74
CA LYS A 69 -12.06 9.71 -5.18
C LYS A 69 -12.94 10.13 -4.00
N GLY A 70 -12.95 9.37 -2.91
CA GLY A 70 -13.78 9.68 -1.74
C GLY A 70 -13.41 10.98 -1.03
N ASN A 71 -12.12 11.32 -0.97
CA ASN A 71 -11.69 12.61 -0.42
C ASN A 71 -12.11 13.80 -1.29
N LEU A 72 -12.06 13.66 -2.62
CA LEU A 72 -12.45 14.73 -3.56
C LEU A 72 -13.96 14.89 -3.70
N THR A 73 -14.72 13.79 -3.61
CA THR A 73 -16.19 13.82 -3.68
C THR A 73 -16.84 14.04 -2.32
N GLU A 74 -16.05 14.15 -1.25
CA GLU A 74 -16.52 14.26 0.14
C GLU A 74 -17.50 13.11 0.51
N GLU A 75 -17.29 11.93 -0.09
CA GLU A 75 -18.14 10.76 0.15
C GLU A 75 -17.44 9.80 1.12
N GLU A 76 -18.10 9.52 2.24
CA GLU A 76 -17.61 8.62 3.29
C GLU A 76 -17.50 7.17 2.81
N ALA A 77 -18.42 6.72 1.96
CA ALA A 77 -18.47 5.33 1.50
C ALA A 77 -17.20 4.88 0.75
N PRO A 78 -16.75 5.54 -0.33
CA PRO A 78 -15.49 5.18 -1.01
C PRO A 78 -14.26 5.35 -0.11
N LEU A 79 -14.26 6.35 0.78
CA LEU A 79 -13.17 6.57 1.72
C LEU A 79 -13.09 5.46 2.79
N GLY A 80 -14.23 5.00 3.29
CA GLY A 80 -14.37 3.88 4.21
C GLY A 80 -13.97 2.55 3.58
N ILE A 81 -14.36 2.31 2.31
CA ILE A 81 -13.90 1.12 1.57
C ILE A 81 -12.36 1.15 1.43
N SER A 82 -11.78 2.29 1.07
CA SER A 82 -10.32 2.46 1.01
C SER A 82 -9.64 2.23 2.37
N LEU A 83 -10.29 2.57 3.48
CA LEU A 83 -9.80 2.28 4.83
C LEU A 83 -9.80 0.77 5.13
N VAL A 84 -10.87 0.05 4.80
CA VAL A 84 -10.93 -1.42 4.97
C VAL A 84 -9.87 -2.11 4.10
N MET A 85 -9.68 -1.66 2.86
CA MET A 85 -8.64 -2.20 1.97
C MET A 85 -7.22 -1.99 2.51
N THR A 86 -7.01 -0.95 3.32
CA THR A 86 -5.72 -0.69 4.00
C THR A 86 -5.34 -1.86 4.93
N VAL A 87 -6.32 -2.54 5.55
CA VAL A 87 -6.07 -3.73 6.36
C VAL A 87 -5.50 -4.87 5.51
N GLY A 88 -6.06 -5.08 4.31
CA GLY A 88 -5.54 -6.05 3.34
C GLY A 88 -4.09 -5.75 2.97
N SER A 89 -3.79 -4.49 2.66
CA SER A 89 -2.43 -4.05 2.34
C SER A 89 -1.43 -4.28 3.48
N VAL A 90 -1.83 -4.02 4.72
CA VAL A 90 -1.00 -4.30 5.90
C VAL A 90 -0.72 -5.81 6.02
N LEU A 91 -1.71 -6.67 5.80
CA LEU A 91 -1.52 -8.13 5.84
C LEU A 91 -0.56 -8.62 4.76
N LEU A 92 -0.67 -8.08 3.53
CA LEU A 92 0.26 -8.40 2.45
C LEU A 92 1.68 -7.87 2.74
N ALA A 93 1.84 -6.67 3.30
CA ALA A 93 3.14 -6.15 3.73
C ALA A 93 3.76 -7.02 4.86
N MET A 94 2.94 -7.50 5.80
CA MET A 94 3.39 -8.44 6.84
C MET A 94 3.85 -9.77 6.25
N TYR A 95 3.20 -10.26 5.18
CA TYR A 95 3.66 -11.45 4.47
C TYR A 95 5.09 -11.27 3.94
N PHE A 96 5.38 -10.16 3.25
CA PHE A 96 6.72 -9.86 2.73
C PHE A 96 7.77 -9.65 3.83
N LEU A 97 7.37 -9.21 5.03
CA LEU A 97 8.28 -9.04 6.17
C LEU A 97 8.61 -10.33 6.92
N VAL A 98 7.63 -11.21 7.11
CA VAL A 98 7.73 -12.34 8.06
C VAL A 98 7.77 -13.70 7.36
N TRP A 99 6.98 -13.87 6.31
CA TRP A 99 6.78 -15.17 5.65
C TRP A 99 7.54 -15.35 4.35
N GLN A 100 8.08 -14.28 3.76
CA GLN A 100 8.91 -14.38 2.57
C GLN A 100 10.18 -15.21 2.86
N THR A 101 10.49 -16.16 1.97
CA THR A 101 11.57 -17.15 2.15
C THR A 101 12.93 -16.54 2.48
N TYR A 102 13.27 -15.42 1.83
CA TYR A 102 14.50 -14.67 2.06
C TYR A 102 14.20 -13.19 2.21
N VAL A 103 14.30 -12.66 3.43
CA VAL A 103 14.08 -11.23 3.72
C VAL A 103 15.42 -10.52 3.79
N LEU A 104 15.72 -9.63 2.82
CA LEU A 104 16.91 -8.78 2.85
C LEU A 104 16.65 -7.56 3.75
N LYS A 105 17.73 -6.89 4.17
CA LYS A 105 17.64 -5.62 4.89
C LYS A 105 16.85 -4.56 4.11
N ALA A 106 16.97 -4.56 2.78
CA ALA A 106 16.21 -3.65 1.91
C ALA A 106 14.70 -3.95 1.94
N ASP A 107 14.28 -5.22 1.94
CA ASP A 107 12.86 -5.60 2.07
C ASP A 107 12.27 -5.07 3.38
N VAL A 108 13.03 -5.16 4.49
CA VAL A 108 12.60 -4.65 5.80
C VAL A 108 12.39 -3.14 5.76
N ILE A 109 13.33 -2.39 5.19
CA ILE A 109 13.25 -0.92 5.12
C ILE A 109 12.04 -0.49 4.27
N LEU A 110 11.86 -1.12 3.11
CA LEU A 110 10.75 -0.81 2.20
C LEU A 110 9.39 -1.14 2.83
N ASN A 111 9.23 -2.31 3.44
CA ASN A 111 7.97 -2.67 4.09
C ASN A 111 7.70 -1.82 5.35
N ALA A 112 8.74 -1.45 6.11
CA ALA A 112 8.57 -0.55 7.25
C ALA A 112 8.08 0.84 6.81
N LEU A 113 8.63 1.39 5.73
CA LEU A 113 8.19 2.66 5.17
C LEU A 113 6.77 2.58 4.60
N LEU A 114 6.43 1.46 3.93
CA LEU A 114 5.06 1.19 3.46
C LEU A 114 4.06 1.20 4.62
N LEU A 115 4.35 0.47 5.70
CA LEU A 115 3.49 0.42 6.90
C LEU A 115 3.36 1.79 7.57
N ALA A 116 4.43 2.58 7.63
CA ALA A 116 4.39 3.94 8.17
C ALA A 116 3.47 4.86 7.34
N LEU A 117 3.57 4.79 6.00
CA LEU A 117 2.71 5.54 5.09
C LEU A 117 1.24 5.11 5.23
N LEU A 118 0.96 3.80 5.25
CA LEU A 118 -0.38 3.26 5.46
C LEU A 118 -0.97 3.70 6.81
N GLY A 119 -0.16 3.71 7.87
CA GLY A 119 -0.57 4.19 9.19
C GLY A 119 -0.93 5.68 9.20
N LEU A 120 -0.09 6.52 8.59
CA LEU A 120 -0.36 7.95 8.46
C LEU A 120 -1.62 8.21 7.62
N GLU A 121 -1.78 7.52 6.49
CA GLU A 121 -2.98 7.62 5.66
C GLU A 121 -4.23 7.20 6.40
N ALA A 122 -4.20 6.10 7.16
CA ALA A 122 -5.34 5.65 7.95
C ALA A 122 -5.78 6.72 8.96
N MET A 123 -4.83 7.35 9.66
CA MET A 123 -5.14 8.44 10.60
C MET A 123 -5.79 9.64 9.89
N LEU A 124 -5.23 10.07 8.75
CA LEU A 124 -5.79 11.18 7.98
C LEU A 124 -7.18 10.83 7.39
N LYS A 125 -7.39 9.60 6.90
CA LYS A 125 -8.70 9.12 6.42
C LYS A 125 -9.75 9.15 7.53
N LEU A 126 -9.41 8.70 8.74
CA LEU A 126 -10.32 8.73 9.89
C LEU A 126 -10.73 10.17 10.26
N MET A 127 -9.78 11.10 10.26
CA MET A 127 -10.08 12.52 10.51
C MET A 127 -10.96 13.12 9.41
N ALA A 128 -10.72 12.77 8.14
CA ALA A 128 -11.54 13.24 7.02
C ALA A 128 -12.97 12.68 7.10
N ILE A 129 -13.14 11.38 7.38
CA ILE A 129 -14.47 10.77 7.59
C ILE A 129 -15.20 11.48 8.73
N ALA A 130 -14.53 11.71 9.88
CA ALA A 130 -15.14 12.39 11.01
C ALA A 130 -15.52 13.86 10.75
N ALA A 131 -14.91 14.49 9.74
CA ALA A 131 -15.24 15.85 9.31
C ALA A 131 -16.37 15.90 8.27
N PHE A 132 -16.68 14.78 7.61
CA PHE A 132 -17.77 14.66 6.64
C PHE A 132 -19.12 14.32 7.29
N VAL A 133 -19.08 13.65 8.45
CA VAL A 133 -20.24 13.38 9.33
C VAL A 133 -20.73 14.65 10.02
#